data_AF-A0AAU5PAV9-F1
#
_entry.id   AF-A0AAU5PAV9-F1
#
_cell.length_a   1.000
_cell.length_b   1.000
_cell.length_c   1.000
_cell.angle_alpha   90.00
_cell.angle_beta   90.00
_cell.angle_gamma   90.00
#
_symmetry.space_group_name_H-M   'P 1'
#
loop_
_entity.id
_entity.type
_entity.pdbx_description
1 polymer ?
#
loop_
_entity_poly.entity_id
_entity_poly.type
_entity_poly.pdbx_seq_one_letter_code
_entity_poly.pdbx_strand_id
1 'polypeptide(L)'
;MTGSGDTGDAGDTEDAGESALGRDAEGAAALPVRHRDDNVPLVHFTRRIQVVCPRCGGRALVVPRPGLPAPRYAAELLFQPRRLTCAGCGAVADWEAAMRDNALVGTEPGGTEDPFFRRPLWLQTRCVGHILWAYDEEHVDALAAYVGARLRERGALSPTRAMFPRLPAWMKTSEHRAEILAGLRTLRALAERSTPADRSDAAHEHGDRPRPYRSVYFRGGPY
;
A
#
# COMPACT_ATOMS: atom_id res chain seq x y z
N MET A 1 8.74 -96.67 -1.36
CA MET A 1 8.44 -95.83 -0.19
C MET A 1 7.29 -94.91 -0.62
N THR A 2 6.03 -95.38 -0.66
CA THR A 2 5.05 -95.52 0.45
C THR A 2 4.78 -94.22 1.20
N GLY A 3 3.52 -93.81 1.23
CA GLY A 3 2.95 -92.73 2.06
C GLY A 3 2.23 -91.69 1.21
N SER A 4 0.96 -91.87 0.81
CA SER A 4 -0.26 -91.74 1.64
C SER A 4 -0.43 -90.30 2.11
N GLY A 5 -1.34 -89.50 1.57
CA GLY A 5 -2.79 -89.52 1.83
C GLY A 5 -3.10 -88.23 2.62
N ASP A 6 -4.29 -87.66 2.71
CA ASP A 6 -5.62 -87.92 2.16
C ASP A 6 -6.48 -86.70 2.61
N THR A 7 -7.62 -86.49 1.95
CA THR A 7 -8.86 -85.83 2.46
C THR A 7 -8.80 -84.42 3.08
N GLY A 8 -9.49 -83.43 2.50
CA GLY A 8 -10.93 -83.16 2.68
C GLY A 8 -11.06 -81.83 3.45
N ASP A 9 -12.14 -81.07 3.51
CA ASP A 9 -13.50 -81.08 2.98
C ASP A 9 -14.13 -79.73 3.41
N ALA A 10 -15.14 -79.28 2.66
CA ALA A 10 -16.31 -78.46 3.04
C ALA A 10 -16.23 -77.10 3.76
N GLY A 11 -17.16 -76.23 3.35
CA GLY A 11 -17.87 -75.26 4.20
C GLY A 11 -17.63 -73.80 3.80
N ASP A 12 -18.35 -73.24 2.83
CA ASP A 12 -19.69 -72.62 2.91
C ASP A 12 -19.80 -71.32 3.72
N THR A 13 -20.68 -70.47 3.20
CA THR A 13 -21.46 -69.36 3.80
C THR A 13 -20.82 -67.96 3.97
N GLU A 14 -21.42 -67.04 3.18
CA GLU A 14 -22.03 -65.76 3.59
C GLU A 14 -21.16 -64.71 4.31
N ASP A 15 -21.10 -63.49 3.78
CA ASP A 15 -22.07 -62.44 4.16
C ASP A 15 -21.77 -61.12 3.44
N ALA A 16 -22.83 -60.39 3.15
CA ALA A 16 -22.80 -59.02 2.68
C ALA A 16 -22.27 -58.08 3.78
N GLY A 17 -21.49 -57.09 3.38
CA GLY A 17 -20.87 -56.13 4.31
C GLY A 17 -20.63 -54.79 3.66
N GLU A 18 -21.73 -54.10 3.37
CA GLU A 18 -21.81 -52.66 3.19
C GLU A 18 -21.07 -51.95 4.34
N SER A 19 -20.10 -51.08 4.03
CA SER A 19 -19.80 -49.92 4.88
C SER A 19 -18.91 -48.91 4.18
N ALA A 20 -19.47 -47.71 4.15
CA ALA A 20 -18.90 -46.45 3.70
C ALA A 20 -17.64 -46.03 4.46
N LEU A 21 -17.15 -44.83 4.07
CA LEU A 21 -16.19 -43.94 4.73
C LEU A 21 -14.77 -44.06 4.12
N GLY A 22 -14.15 -43.01 3.60
CA GLY A 22 -14.42 -41.59 3.72
C GLY A 22 -13.92 -40.82 2.49
N ARG A 23 -14.77 -39.88 2.08
CA ARG A 23 -14.31 -38.60 1.57
C ARG A 23 -13.44 -37.97 2.66
N ASP A 24 -12.46 -37.18 2.22
CA ASP A 24 -12.02 -35.91 2.81
C ASP A 24 -10.51 -35.75 2.66
N ALA A 25 -10.10 -35.26 1.49
CA ALA A 25 -8.83 -34.60 1.30
C ALA A 25 -8.98 -33.45 0.31
N GLU A 26 -10.03 -32.63 0.46
CA GLU A 26 -10.17 -31.39 -0.29
C GLU A 26 -10.35 -30.23 0.68
N GLY A 27 -9.35 -29.34 0.74
CA GLY A 27 -9.46 -28.06 1.42
C GLY A 27 -8.61 -27.93 2.68
N ALA A 28 -7.29 -27.95 2.54
CA ALA A 28 -6.43 -27.22 3.46
C ALA A 28 -6.82 -25.73 3.36
N ALA A 29 -7.76 -25.29 4.20
CA ALA A 29 -8.16 -23.90 4.29
C ALA A 29 -6.92 -23.08 4.67
N ALA A 30 -6.34 -22.38 3.69
CA ALA A 30 -5.23 -21.47 3.92
C ALA A 30 -5.59 -20.55 5.09
N LEU A 31 -4.74 -20.54 6.13
CA LEU A 31 -4.97 -19.75 7.32
C LEU A 31 -5.28 -18.30 6.90
N PRO A 32 -6.29 -17.65 7.50
CA PRO A 32 -6.67 -16.31 7.10
C PRO A 32 -5.47 -15.37 7.24
N VAL A 33 -5.08 -14.73 6.13
CA VAL A 33 -4.00 -13.75 6.10
C VAL A 33 -4.28 -12.68 7.16
N ARG A 34 -3.38 -12.59 8.14
CA ARG A 34 -3.40 -11.61 9.22
C ARG A 34 -2.47 -10.45 8.87
N HIS A 35 -2.95 -9.25 9.08
CA HIS A 35 -2.14 -8.04 9.01
C HIS A 35 -1.96 -7.46 10.40
N ARG A 36 -0.72 -7.11 10.73
CA ARG A 36 -0.36 -6.37 11.94
C ARG A 36 -0.01 -4.94 11.56
N ASP A 37 -0.64 -3.98 12.22
CA ASP A 37 -0.34 -2.57 12.01
C ASP A 37 0.97 -2.20 12.73
N ASP A 38 2.03 -2.02 11.94
CA ASP A 38 3.35 -1.58 12.41
C ASP A 38 3.37 -0.09 12.81
N ASN A 39 2.24 0.60 12.73
CA ASN A 39 2.04 2.01 13.07
C ASN A 39 2.85 2.98 12.20
N VAL A 40 3.17 2.56 10.97
CA VAL A 40 3.86 3.39 9.99
C VAL A 40 2.98 4.60 9.65
N PRO A 41 3.46 5.84 9.88
CA PRO A 41 2.68 7.03 9.59
C PRO A 41 2.70 7.32 8.08
N LEU A 42 1.63 7.92 7.54
CA LEU A 42 1.52 8.22 6.11
C LEU A 42 2.72 9.03 5.56
N VAL A 43 3.31 9.89 6.39
CA VAL A 43 4.51 10.67 6.05
C VAL A 43 5.71 9.79 5.64
N HIS A 44 5.79 8.56 6.14
CA HIS A 44 6.85 7.61 5.79
C HIS A 44 6.96 7.39 4.28
N PHE A 45 5.81 7.26 3.61
CA PHE A 45 5.69 7.07 2.18
C PHE A 45 5.96 8.33 1.35
N THR A 46 6.23 9.48 2.00
CA THR A 46 6.64 10.70 1.29
C THR A 46 8.14 10.72 0.95
N ARG A 47 8.91 9.69 1.33
CA ARG A 47 10.34 9.59 0.96
C ARG A 47 10.54 9.47 -0.56
N ARG A 48 9.56 8.95 -1.26
CA ARG A 48 9.53 8.85 -2.70
C ARG A 48 8.09 9.03 -3.15
N ILE A 49 7.86 9.95 -4.09
CA ILE A 49 6.53 10.21 -4.62
C ILE A 49 6.59 10.24 -6.13
N GLN A 50 5.73 9.44 -6.77
CA GLN A 50 5.52 9.45 -8.20
C GLN A 50 4.43 10.47 -8.54
N VAL A 51 4.76 11.47 -9.36
CA VAL A 51 3.86 12.57 -9.74
C VAL A 51 3.79 12.74 -11.25
N VAL A 52 2.75 13.42 -11.72
CA VAL A 52 2.65 13.85 -13.10
C VAL A 52 3.57 15.04 -13.34
N CYS A 53 4.51 14.87 -14.29
CA CYS A 53 5.44 15.91 -14.70
C CYS A 53 4.69 17.13 -15.25
N PRO A 54 5.00 18.35 -14.78
CA PRO A 54 4.42 19.59 -15.31
C PRO A 54 4.73 19.85 -16.78
N ARG A 55 5.84 19.33 -17.30
CA ARG A 55 6.34 19.67 -18.63
C ARG A 55 5.82 18.72 -19.71
N CYS A 56 5.94 17.41 -19.49
CA CYS A 56 5.59 16.42 -20.51
C CYS A 56 4.35 15.59 -20.17
N GLY A 57 3.81 15.66 -18.94
CA GLY A 57 2.69 14.83 -18.51
C GLY A 57 3.04 13.36 -18.21
N GLY A 58 4.29 12.94 -18.43
CA GLY A 58 4.80 11.63 -18.01
C GLY A 58 5.12 11.59 -16.52
N ARG A 59 5.69 10.47 -16.05
CA ARG A 59 6.05 10.32 -14.64
C ARG A 59 7.29 11.12 -14.26
N ALA A 60 7.19 11.84 -13.15
CA ALA A 60 8.31 12.43 -12.43
C ALA A 60 8.39 11.87 -11.00
N LEU A 61 9.56 12.01 -10.38
CA LEU A 61 9.81 11.58 -9.00
C LEU A 61 10.11 12.78 -8.12
N VAL A 62 9.49 12.83 -6.95
CA VAL A 62 9.80 13.75 -5.86
C VAL A 62 10.47 12.99 -4.73
N VAL A 63 11.67 13.40 -4.36
CA VAL A 63 12.49 12.78 -3.29
C VAL A 63 13.13 13.86 -2.41
N PRO A 64 13.58 13.56 -1.17
CA PRO A 64 14.46 14.45 -0.42
C PRO A 64 15.68 14.83 -1.27
N ARG A 65 16.12 16.09 -1.16
CA ARG A 65 17.32 16.55 -1.87
C ARG A 65 18.53 15.69 -1.43
N PRO A 66 19.33 15.17 -2.38
CA PRO A 66 20.54 14.43 -2.03
C PRO A 66 21.49 15.24 -1.15
N GLY A 67 22.27 14.56 -0.31
CA GLY A 67 23.26 15.19 0.59
C GLY A 67 22.70 15.71 1.92
N LEU A 68 21.40 15.54 2.18
CA LEU A 68 20.82 15.81 3.49
C LEU A 68 21.05 14.65 4.47
N PRO A 69 21.20 14.93 5.78
CA PRO A 69 21.25 13.87 6.78
C PRO A 69 19.93 13.08 6.80
N ALA A 70 20.02 11.81 7.17
CA ALA A 70 18.84 10.99 7.38
C ALA A 70 17.94 11.63 8.47
N PRO A 71 16.60 11.68 8.25
CA PRO A 71 15.69 12.22 9.26
C PRO A 71 15.75 11.37 10.52
N ARG A 72 15.80 12.01 11.70
CA ARG A 72 15.78 11.29 12.99
C ARG A 72 14.38 10.81 13.31
N TYR A 73 13.37 11.57 12.89
CA TYR A 73 11.96 11.24 13.04
C TYR A 73 11.23 11.32 11.70
N ALA A 74 10.24 10.45 11.48
CA ALA A 74 9.45 10.45 10.25
C ALA A 74 8.77 11.80 9.95
N ALA A 75 8.44 12.59 10.98
CA ALA A 75 7.83 13.91 10.82
C ALA A 75 8.76 14.95 10.15
N GLU A 76 10.08 14.78 10.22
CA GLU A 76 11.04 15.71 9.59
C GLU A 76 10.91 15.73 8.06
N LEU A 77 10.43 14.63 7.47
CA LEU A 77 10.17 14.53 6.03
C LEU A 77 9.20 15.62 5.54
N LEU A 78 8.33 16.16 6.39
CA LEU A 78 7.40 17.24 6.02
C LEU A 78 8.09 18.59 5.77
N PHE A 79 9.32 18.74 6.24
CA PHE A 79 10.08 19.99 6.19
C PHE A 79 11.34 19.89 5.34
N GLN A 80 11.80 18.67 5.03
CA GLN A 80 13.03 18.46 4.27
C GLN A 80 12.90 19.02 2.83
N PRO A 81 13.93 19.75 2.35
CA PRO A 81 14.01 20.17 0.95
C PRO A 81 13.79 19.00 -0.01
N ARG A 82 12.98 19.20 -1.03
CA ARG A 82 12.63 18.18 -2.01
C ARG A 82 13.13 18.56 -3.40
N ARG A 83 13.37 17.54 -4.21
CA ARG A 83 13.67 17.69 -5.64
C ARG A 83 12.72 16.84 -6.45
N LEU A 84 12.05 17.48 -7.40
CA LEU A 84 11.32 16.85 -8.48
C LEU A 84 12.29 16.60 -9.65
N THR A 85 12.28 15.39 -10.21
CA THR A 85 13.03 15.05 -11.43
C THR A 85 12.16 14.23 -12.39
N CYS A 86 12.17 14.58 -13.67
CA CYS A 86 11.52 13.79 -14.72
C CYS A 86 12.56 13.10 -15.59
N ALA A 87 12.59 11.77 -15.58
CA ALA A 87 13.49 10.98 -16.43
C ALA A 87 13.16 11.08 -17.92
N GLY A 88 11.91 11.40 -18.29
CA GLY A 88 11.48 11.47 -19.69
C GLY A 88 11.88 12.76 -20.41
N CYS A 89 11.76 13.93 -19.74
CA CYS A 89 12.01 15.23 -20.37
C CYS A 89 13.09 16.08 -19.67
N GLY A 90 13.72 15.55 -18.62
CA GLY A 90 14.77 16.24 -17.87
C GLY A 90 14.30 17.42 -17.01
N ALA A 91 12.99 17.62 -16.82
CA ALA A 91 12.48 18.68 -15.95
C ALA A 91 12.95 18.46 -14.50
N VAL A 92 13.46 19.52 -13.88
CA VAL A 92 13.89 19.53 -12.48
C VAL A 92 13.27 20.74 -11.78
N ALA A 93 12.83 20.55 -10.54
CA ALA A 93 12.40 21.63 -9.67
C ALA A 93 12.78 21.32 -8.22
N ASP A 94 13.08 22.34 -7.44
CA ASP A 94 13.40 22.22 -6.01
C ASP A 94 12.29 22.86 -5.18
N TRP A 95 12.04 22.29 -4.00
CA TRP A 95 11.11 22.81 -3.00
C TRP A 95 11.82 22.92 -1.66
N GLU A 96 11.50 23.98 -0.92
CA GLU A 96 11.99 24.21 0.43
C GLU A 96 10.82 24.64 1.33
N ALA A 97 10.85 24.19 2.59
CA ALA A 97 9.84 24.58 3.57
C ALA A 97 9.90 26.08 3.84
N ALA A 98 8.75 26.74 3.81
CA ALA A 98 8.67 28.16 4.14
C ALA A 98 9.01 28.40 5.62
N MET A 99 9.67 29.51 5.93
CA MET A 99 9.91 29.95 7.30
C MET A 99 8.90 31.04 7.67
N ARG A 100 8.23 30.88 8.82
CA ARG A 100 7.32 31.88 9.42
C ARG A 100 7.53 31.92 10.93
N ASP A 101 7.66 33.11 11.50
CA ASP A 101 7.85 33.30 12.95
C ASP A 101 8.98 32.43 13.53
N ASN A 102 10.10 32.34 12.81
CA ASN A 102 11.27 31.50 13.16
C ASN A 102 10.98 29.98 13.22
N ALA A 103 9.90 29.52 12.59
CA ALA A 103 9.55 28.11 12.43
C ALA A 103 9.44 27.71 10.96
N LEU A 104 9.91 26.51 10.63
CA LEU A 104 9.59 25.88 9.35
C LEU A 104 8.12 25.47 9.35
N VAL A 105 7.42 25.79 8.26
CA VAL A 105 6.05 25.35 8.01
C VAL A 105 6.13 24.10 7.16
N GLY A 106 5.68 22.99 7.73
CA GLY A 106 5.69 21.68 7.09
C GLY A 106 4.52 21.53 6.15
N THR A 107 4.66 20.58 5.24
CA THR A 107 3.55 20.18 4.39
C THR A 107 2.64 19.15 5.07
N GLU A 108 1.48 18.91 4.47
CA GLU A 108 0.46 18.00 4.95
C GLU A 108 0.23 16.88 3.93
N PRO A 109 0.61 15.64 4.29
CA PRO A 109 0.42 14.51 3.40
C PRO A 109 -1.05 14.07 3.38
N GLY A 110 -1.51 13.66 2.21
CA GLY A 110 -2.84 13.11 1.98
C GLY A 110 -3.48 13.69 0.72
N GLY A 111 -4.44 12.97 0.16
CA GLY A 111 -5.17 13.36 -1.04
C GLY A 111 -4.47 12.97 -2.33
N THR A 112 -5.02 13.41 -3.46
CA THR A 112 -4.57 13.03 -4.81
C THR A 112 -3.42 13.88 -5.35
N GLU A 113 -2.90 14.82 -4.56
CA GLU A 113 -1.79 15.69 -4.93
C GLU A 113 -0.58 15.42 -4.02
N ASP A 114 0.63 15.57 -4.58
CA ASP A 114 1.84 15.55 -3.77
C ASP A 114 1.89 16.78 -2.84
N PRO A 115 2.38 16.61 -1.61
CA PRO A 115 2.29 17.65 -0.60
C PRO A 115 3.29 18.80 -0.84
N PHE A 116 4.33 18.62 -1.66
CA PHE A 116 5.41 19.60 -1.83
C PHE A 116 5.19 20.51 -3.05
N PHE A 117 4.95 19.91 -4.21
CA PHE A 117 4.82 20.60 -5.50
C PHE A 117 3.37 20.72 -5.97
N ARG A 118 2.40 20.16 -5.22
CA ARG A 118 0.96 20.18 -5.53
C ARG A 118 0.65 19.58 -6.89
N ARG A 119 1.42 18.58 -7.31
CA ARG A 119 1.24 17.85 -8.56
C ARG A 119 0.29 16.68 -8.35
N PRO A 120 -0.56 16.35 -9.34
CA PRO A 120 -1.31 15.09 -9.29
C PRO A 120 -0.36 13.91 -9.12
N LEU A 121 -0.70 12.99 -8.23
CA LEU A 121 0.02 11.72 -8.08
C LEU A 121 -0.08 10.91 -9.37
N TRP A 122 1.00 10.23 -9.74
CA TRP A 122 1.03 9.33 -10.90
C TRP A 122 0.19 8.07 -10.64
N LEU A 123 0.28 7.54 -9.42
CA LEU A 123 -0.42 6.32 -9.01
C LEU A 123 -1.83 6.67 -8.53
N GLN A 124 -2.75 6.80 -9.47
CA GLN A 124 -4.17 7.04 -9.21
C GLN A 124 -5.06 6.23 -10.15
N THR A 125 -6.19 5.75 -9.63
CA THR A 125 -7.22 5.09 -10.43
C THR A 125 -8.60 5.34 -9.82
N ARG A 126 -9.63 5.37 -10.66
CA ARG A 126 -11.01 5.31 -10.17
C ARG A 126 -11.26 3.92 -9.58
N CYS A 127 -11.92 3.88 -8.42
CA CYS A 127 -12.26 2.66 -7.69
C CYS A 127 -13.48 2.92 -6.83
N VAL A 128 -14.58 2.20 -7.08
CA VAL A 128 -15.83 2.28 -6.29
C VAL A 128 -16.36 3.72 -6.12
N GLY A 129 -16.40 4.49 -7.21
CA GLY A 129 -16.85 5.90 -7.16
C GLY A 129 -15.89 6.85 -6.44
N HIS A 130 -14.72 6.38 -6.00
CA HIS A 130 -13.66 7.16 -5.36
C HIS A 130 -12.37 7.13 -6.20
N ILE A 131 -11.39 7.96 -5.80
CA ILE A 131 -10.03 7.87 -6.33
C ILE A 131 -9.17 7.08 -5.35
N LEU A 132 -8.67 5.93 -5.80
CA LEU A 132 -7.64 5.17 -5.13
C LEU A 132 -6.28 5.70 -5.56
N TRP A 133 -5.42 6.04 -4.61
CA TRP A 133 -4.12 6.62 -4.88
C TRP A 133 -3.04 6.06 -3.95
N ALA A 134 -1.79 6.21 -4.38
CA ALA A 134 -0.61 5.89 -3.59
C ALA A 134 0.54 6.87 -3.93
N TYR A 135 1.56 6.95 -3.08
CA TYR A 135 2.72 7.80 -3.35
C TYR A 135 3.76 7.07 -4.20
N ASP A 136 4.03 5.80 -3.89
CA ASP A 136 4.98 4.93 -4.54
C ASP A 136 4.56 3.45 -4.42
N GLU A 137 5.42 2.53 -4.89
CA GLU A 137 5.16 1.09 -4.80
C GLU A 137 5.06 0.60 -3.35
N GLU A 138 5.90 1.10 -2.45
CA GLU A 138 5.91 0.71 -1.03
C GLU A 138 4.55 1.02 -0.38
N HIS A 139 3.98 2.18 -0.71
CA HIS A 139 2.64 2.55 -0.26
C HIS A 139 1.55 1.63 -0.84
N VAL A 140 1.64 1.26 -2.13
CA VAL A 140 0.71 0.30 -2.75
C VAL A 140 0.75 -1.05 -2.04
N ASP A 141 1.94 -1.56 -1.77
CA ASP A 141 2.13 -2.87 -1.12
C ASP A 141 1.60 -2.85 0.32
N ALA A 142 1.83 -1.77 1.06
CA ALA A 142 1.28 -1.57 2.40
C ALA A 142 -0.26 -1.56 2.40
N LEU A 143 -0.88 -0.85 1.46
CA LEU A 143 -2.34 -0.83 1.30
C LEU A 143 -2.88 -2.22 0.93
N ALA A 144 -2.21 -2.94 0.02
CA ALA A 144 -2.63 -4.26 -0.43
C ALA A 144 -2.58 -5.28 0.71
N ALA A 145 -1.52 -5.26 1.52
CA ALA A 145 -1.38 -6.11 2.69
C ALA A 145 -2.51 -5.88 3.71
N TYR A 146 -2.86 -4.62 3.97
CA TYR A 146 -3.95 -4.27 4.89
C TYR A 146 -5.34 -4.66 4.37
N VAL A 147 -5.63 -4.34 3.10
CA VAL A 147 -6.95 -4.59 2.49
C VAL A 147 -7.19 -6.08 2.31
N GLY A 148 -6.15 -6.81 1.88
CA GLY A 148 -6.19 -8.26 1.65
C GLY A 148 -6.33 -9.09 2.92
N ALA A 149 -5.92 -8.57 4.07
CA ALA A 149 -6.07 -9.28 5.33
C ALA A 149 -7.53 -9.45 5.76
N ARG A 150 -7.87 -10.66 6.22
CA ARG A 150 -9.20 -10.98 6.78
C ARG A 150 -9.28 -10.60 8.25
N LEU A 151 -8.15 -10.63 8.97
CA LEU A 151 -8.03 -10.16 10.34
C LEU A 151 -6.93 -9.09 10.42
N ARG A 152 -7.27 -7.95 11.03
CA ARG A 152 -6.40 -6.78 11.16
C ARG A 152 -6.18 -6.51 12.64
N GLU A 153 -4.97 -6.77 13.11
CA GLU A 153 -4.58 -6.53 14.50
C GLU A 153 -4.13 -5.07 14.64
N ARG A 154 -4.71 -4.36 15.62
CA ARG A 154 -4.31 -2.98 15.91
C ARG A 154 -2.99 -2.99 16.66
N GLY A 155 -2.04 -2.18 16.22
CA GLY A 155 -0.75 -2.01 16.89
C GLY A 155 -0.89 -1.50 18.32
N ALA A 156 0.11 -1.78 19.16
CA ALA A 156 0.12 -1.43 20.59
C ALA A 156 0.38 0.08 20.86
N LEU A 157 0.78 0.86 19.84
CA LEU A 157 1.18 2.26 19.97
C LEU A 157 0.17 3.23 19.31
N SER A 158 0.27 4.51 19.70
CA SER A 158 -0.77 5.53 19.52
C SER A 158 -1.42 5.55 18.11
N PRO A 159 -2.75 5.32 18.01
CA PRO A 159 -3.48 5.28 16.73
C PRO A 159 -3.55 6.65 16.03
N THR A 160 -3.08 7.70 16.70
CA THR A 160 -3.10 9.09 16.19
C THR A 160 -1.96 9.39 15.24
N ARG A 161 -1.06 8.47 14.88
CA ARG A 161 -0.02 8.73 13.86
C ARG A 161 0.01 7.71 12.74
N ALA A 162 -0.46 6.49 12.97
CA ALA A 162 -0.56 5.43 11.97
C ALA A 162 -1.47 5.82 10.78
N MET A 163 -1.16 5.27 9.60
CA MET A 163 -1.91 5.47 8.37
C MET A 163 -3.25 4.72 8.38
N PHE A 164 -3.24 3.43 8.72
CA PHE A 164 -4.41 2.55 8.56
C PHE A 164 -5.65 2.97 9.36
N PRO A 165 -5.55 3.44 10.62
CA PRO A 165 -6.71 3.93 11.36
C PRO A 165 -7.43 5.11 10.66
N ARG A 166 -6.70 5.90 9.87
CA ARG A 166 -7.19 7.08 9.16
C ARG A 166 -7.72 6.81 7.77
N LEU A 167 -7.62 5.57 7.28
CA LEU A 167 -8.15 5.25 5.96
C LEU A 167 -9.66 5.52 5.90
N PRO A 168 -10.17 5.96 4.73
CA PRO A 168 -11.59 6.12 4.49
C PRO A 168 -12.38 4.84 4.81
N ALA A 169 -13.64 5.01 5.22
CA ALA A 169 -14.50 3.87 5.56
C ALA A 169 -14.65 2.87 4.40
N TRP A 170 -14.76 3.37 3.16
CA TRP A 170 -14.90 2.54 1.96
C TRP A 170 -13.69 1.63 1.70
N MET A 171 -12.48 2.00 2.14
CA MET A 171 -11.31 1.12 2.04
C MET A 171 -11.26 0.06 3.15
N LYS A 172 -11.98 0.28 4.25
CA LYS A 172 -11.97 -0.60 5.42
C LYS A 172 -13.08 -1.64 5.40
N THR A 173 -14.20 -1.37 4.72
CA THR A 173 -15.28 -2.35 4.53
C THR A 173 -14.81 -3.56 3.72
N SER A 174 -15.41 -4.72 3.97
CA SER A 174 -15.14 -5.94 3.21
C SER A 174 -15.83 -5.98 1.85
N GLU A 175 -16.89 -5.19 1.67
CA GLU A 175 -17.74 -5.18 0.46
C GLU A 175 -16.93 -4.90 -0.81
N HIS A 176 -16.06 -3.89 -0.76
CA HIS A 176 -15.28 -3.44 -1.91
C HIS A 176 -13.87 -4.06 -1.98
N ARG A 177 -13.57 -5.07 -1.15
CA ARG A 177 -12.20 -5.61 -1.02
C ARG A 177 -11.63 -6.06 -2.36
N ALA A 178 -12.40 -6.81 -3.15
CA ALA A 178 -11.93 -7.34 -4.43
C ALA A 178 -11.61 -6.23 -5.44
N GLU A 179 -12.47 -5.21 -5.50
CA GLU A 179 -12.32 -4.04 -6.38
C GLU A 179 -11.11 -3.19 -5.97
N ILE A 180 -10.93 -2.94 -4.67
CA ILE A 180 -9.77 -2.21 -4.14
C ILE A 180 -8.47 -2.96 -4.47
N LEU A 181 -8.42 -4.27 -4.25
CA LEU A 181 -7.24 -5.07 -4.57
C LEU A 181 -6.95 -5.08 -6.07
N ALA A 182 -7.97 -5.08 -6.92
CA ALA A 182 -7.80 -4.90 -8.36
C ALA A 182 -7.22 -3.52 -8.70
N GLY A 183 -7.76 -2.46 -8.09
CA GLY A 183 -7.23 -1.10 -8.23
C GLY A 183 -5.77 -0.99 -7.79
N LEU A 184 -5.39 -1.59 -6.67
CA LEU A 184 -4.01 -1.60 -6.18
C LEU A 184 -3.07 -2.37 -7.12
N ARG A 185 -3.51 -3.48 -7.73
CA ARG A 185 -2.73 -4.15 -8.78
C ARG A 185 -2.54 -3.26 -10.00
N THR A 186 -3.56 -2.51 -10.41
CA THR A 186 -3.44 -1.51 -11.49
C THR A 186 -2.42 -0.44 -11.14
N LEU A 187 -2.45 0.09 -9.91
CA LEU A 187 -1.45 1.06 -9.45
C LEU A 187 -0.04 0.46 -9.48
N ARG A 188 0.13 -0.79 -9.04
CA ARG A 188 1.43 -1.46 -9.04
C ARG A 188 2.02 -1.61 -10.44
N ALA A 189 1.18 -1.95 -11.43
CA ALA A 189 1.57 -2.01 -12.83
C ALA A 189 1.86 -0.61 -13.42
N LEU A 190 1.09 0.40 -13.02
CA LEU A 190 1.30 1.79 -13.45
C LEU A 190 2.61 2.38 -12.92
N ALA A 191 3.06 1.91 -11.76
CA ALA A 191 4.33 2.30 -11.15
C ALA A 191 5.56 1.87 -11.95
N GLU A 192 5.45 0.98 -12.92
CA GLU A 192 6.55 0.61 -13.81
C GLU A 192 6.56 1.45 -15.09
N ARG A 193 5.45 2.12 -15.37
CA ARG A 193 5.25 2.96 -16.55
C ARG A 193 5.68 4.39 -16.29
N SER A 194 6.03 5.11 -17.36
CA SER A 194 6.54 6.48 -17.22
C SER A 194 6.20 7.43 -18.35
N THR A 195 5.67 6.94 -19.47
CA THR A 195 5.37 7.79 -20.62
C THR A 195 4.07 8.55 -20.39
N PRO A 196 3.86 9.74 -21.00
CA PRO A 196 2.62 10.49 -20.85
C PRO A 196 1.36 9.70 -21.29
N ALA A 197 1.51 8.78 -22.24
CA ALA A 197 0.42 7.93 -22.73
C ALA A 197 -0.02 6.86 -21.72
N ASP A 198 0.84 6.52 -20.77
CA ASP A 198 0.51 5.57 -19.69
C ASP A 198 -0.30 6.19 -18.56
N ARG A 199 -0.42 7.53 -18.55
CA ARG A 199 -1.07 8.27 -17.46
C ARG A 199 -2.52 7.83 -17.33
N SER A 200 -2.91 7.44 -16.12
CA SER A 200 -4.30 7.16 -15.77
C SER A 200 -5.18 8.41 -15.96
N ASP A 201 -6.41 8.19 -16.42
CA ASP A 201 -7.46 9.21 -16.54
C ASP A 201 -7.89 9.82 -15.19
N ALA A 202 -7.45 9.22 -14.08
CA ALA A 202 -7.63 9.70 -12.72
C ALA A 202 -6.47 10.58 -12.25
N ALA A 203 -5.31 10.57 -12.91
CA ALA A 203 -4.13 11.28 -12.43
C ALA A 203 -4.15 12.78 -12.80
N HIS A 204 -5.23 13.49 -12.51
CA HIS A 204 -5.43 14.92 -12.76
C HIS A 204 -5.68 15.67 -11.45
N GLU A 205 -5.75 16.99 -11.49
CA GLU A 205 -6.07 17.80 -10.30
C GLU A 205 -7.54 17.57 -9.91
N HIS A 206 -7.80 17.16 -8.67
CA HIS A 206 -9.17 16.95 -8.15
C HIS A 206 -9.61 18.02 -7.14
N GLY A 207 -8.68 18.82 -6.63
CA GLY A 207 -8.98 19.81 -5.58
C GLY A 207 -9.37 19.21 -4.22
N ASP A 208 -9.15 17.92 -4.00
CA ASP A 208 -9.51 17.16 -2.78
C ASP A 208 -8.48 17.33 -1.63
N ARG A 209 -7.96 18.55 -1.49
CA ARG A 209 -6.82 18.85 -0.63
C ARG A 209 -7.15 18.57 0.85
N PRO A 210 -6.23 17.96 1.62
CA PRO A 210 -6.38 17.85 3.07
C PRO A 210 -6.60 19.21 3.70
N ARG A 211 -7.45 19.26 4.74
CA ARG A 211 -7.64 20.48 5.53
C ARG A 211 -6.36 20.80 6.28
N PRO A 212 -5.89 22.07 6.24
CA PRO A 212 -4.66 22.44 6.89
C PRO A 212 -4.72 22.20 8.40
N TYR A 213 -3.84 21.34 8.92
CA TYR A 213 -3.46 21.29 10.33
C TYR A 213 -2.02 21.80 10.47
N ARG A 214 -1.85 22.91 11.20
CA ARG A 214 -0.58 23.64 11.27
C ARG A 214 0.55 22.75 11.81
N SER A 215 1.39 22.24 10.91
CA SER A 215 2.64 21.55 11.26
C SER A 215 3.79 22.54 11.25
N VAL A 216 4.38 22.79 12.43
CA VAL A 216 5.48 23.75 12.60
C VAL A 216 6.66 23.07 13.28
N TYR A 217 7.85 23.37 12.79
CA TYR A 217 9.11 22.91 13.38
C TYR A 217 10.01 24.10 13.67
N PHE A 218 10.25 24.36 14.95
CA PHE A 218 11.20 25.38 15.38
C PHE A 218 12.61 24.82 15.24
N ARG A 219 13.46 25.47 14.44
CA ARG A 219 14.90 25.18 14.51
C ARG A 219 15.37 25.69 15.87
N GLY A 220 15.92 24.80 16.71
CA GLY A 220 16.57 25.23 17.94
C GLY A 220 17.60 26.32 17.62
N GLY A 221 17.43 27.50 18.21
CA GLY A 221 18.47 28.53 18.21
C GLY A 221 19.66 28.08 19.06
N PRO A 222 20.87 28.62 18.84
CA PRO A 222 21.95 28.41 19.78
C PRO A 222 21.52 29.05 21.11
N TYR A 223 21.56 28.27 22.18
CA TYR A 223 21.68 28.83 23.52
C TYR A 223 23.07 29.46 23.68
#